data_AF-A0A0K2RMX7-F1
#
_entry.id   AF-A0A0K2RMX7-F1
#
_cell.length_a   1.000
_cell.length_b   1.000
_cell.length_c   1.000
_cell.angle_alpha   90.00
_cell.angle_beta   90.00
_cell.angle_gamma   90.00
#
_symmetry.space_group_name_H-M   'P 1'
#
loop_
_entity.id
_entity.type
_entity.pdbx_description
1 polymer ?
#
loop_
_entity_poly.entity_id
_entity_poly.type
_entity_poly.pdbx_seq_one_letter_code
_entity_poly.pdbx_strand_id
1 'polypeptide(L)'
;MVHNRSLTSAGLVEAQFPGALHAAEHAAIGLLPLVASSDRWDIGGVSTALHADTGVPTIFVYDGHPGGAGFAERGFEKAKVWLTATRDAIKACECDTGCPSCVQSPKCGNKNNPLDKDAAVTLIDVLLRDAS
;
A
#
# COMPACT_ATOMS: atom_id res chain seq x y z
N MET A 1 9.76 -3.76 -5.24
CA MET A 1 10.01 -4.84 -4.25
C MET A 1 10.87 -4.26 -3.15
N VAL A 2 10.58 -4.56 -1.88
CA VAL A 2 11.35 -4.04 -0.73
C VAL A 2 11.90 -5.21 0.07
N HIS A 3 13.15 -5.13 0.50
CA HIS A 3 13.78 -6.19 1.29
C HIS A 3 13.57 -5.93 2.79
N ASN A 4 13.48 -6.98 3.60
CA ASN A 4 13.34 -6.87 5.07
C ASN A 4 14.39 -5.93 5.65
N ARG A 5 15.65 -6.05 5.19
CA ARG A 5 16.75 -5.21 5.66
C ARG A 5 16.52 -3.72 5.44
N SER A 6 15.88 -3.33 4.33
CA SER A 6 15.57 -1.92 4.07
C SER A 6 14.51 -1.40 5.05
N LEU A 7 13.48 -2.22 5.34
CA LEU A 7 12.44 -1.88 6.31
C LEU A 7 12.98 -1.82 7.74
N THR A 8 13.82 -2.77 8.15
CA THR A 8 14.42 -2.77 9.49
C THR A 8 15.42 -1.64 9.67
N SER A 9 16.20 -1.31 8.64
CA SER A 9 17.09 -0.14 8.66
C SER A 9 16.33 1.18 8.75
N ALA A 10 15.08 1.20 8.28
CA ALA A 10 14.17 2.35 8.42
C ALA A 10 13.45 2.40 9.78
N GLY A 11 13.69 1.43 10.67
CA GLY A 11 13.18 1.42 12.04
C GLY A 11 11.93 0.56 12.26
N LEU A 12 11.46 -0.17 11.24
CA LEU A 12 10.37 -1.14 11.43
C LEU A 12 10.88 -2.43 12.06
N VAL A 13 10.13 -2.99 13.01
CA VAL A 13 10.35 -4.38 13.43
C VAL A 13 9.48 -5.34 12.62
N GLU A 14 9.90 -6.59 12.45
CA GLU A 14 9.19 -7.56 11.60
C GLU A 14 7.73 -7.79 12.03
N ALA A 15 7.44 -7.70 13.32
CA ALA A 15 6.08 -7.79 13.85
C ALA A 15 5.13 -6.70 13.31
N GLN A 16 5.67 -5.56 12.84
CA GLN A 16 4.89 -4.47 12.24
C GLN A 16 4.63 -4.68 10.74
N PHE A 17 5.35 -5.58 10.07
CA PHE A 17 5.26 -5.73 8.61
C PHE A 17 3.83 -6.02 8.13
N PRO A 18 3.06 -6.95 8.73
CA PRO A 18 1.69 -7.20 8.27
C PRO A 18 0.81 -5.94 8.32
N GLY A 19 0.87 -5.18 9.43
CA GLY A 19 0.09 -3.96 9.60
C GLY A 19 0.53 -2.83 8.66
N ALA A 20 1.84 -2.67 8.48
CA ALA A 20 2.42 -1.67 7.58
C ALA A 20 2.02 -1.91 6.12
N LEU A 21 2.16 -3.15 5.65
CA LEU A 21 1.85 -3.54 4.27
C LEU A 21 0.35 -3.39 3.99
N HIS A 22 -0.49 -3.85 4.91
CA HIS A 22 -1.94 -3.84 4.76
C HIS A 22 -2.51 -2.41 4.77
N ALA A 23 -2.02 -1.55 5.67
CA ALA A 23 -2.40 -0.14 5.69
C ALA A 23 -1.92 0.61 4.44
N ALA A 24 -0.68 0.35 3.98
CA ALA A 24 -0.17 0.93 2.74
C ALA A 24 -0.95 0.45 1.51
N GLU A 25 -1.32 -0.83 1.44
CA GLU A 25 -2.15 -1.41 0.39
C GLU A 25 -3.51 -0.71 0.30
N HIS A 26 -4.22 -0.60 1.43
CA HIS A 26 -5.53 0.05 1.46
C HIS A 26 -5.47 1.50 0.98
N ALA A 27 -4.51 2.27 1.52
CA ALA A 27 -4.34 3.66 1.13
C ALA A 27 -3.97 3.77 -0.36
N ALA A 28 -3.03 2.95 -0.83
CA ALA A 28 -2.60 2.97 -2.23
C ALA A 28 -3.77 2.66 -3.17
N ILE A 29 -4.55 1.61 -2.92
CA ILE A 29 -5.74 1.29 -3.72
C ILE A 29 -6.73 2.46 -3.73
N GLY A 30 -6.97 3.09 -2.56
CA GLY A 30 -7.86 4.24 -2.44
C GLY A 30 -7.39 5.47 -3.24
N LEU A 31 -6.08 5.63 -3.40
CA LEU A 31 -5.46 6.78 -4.09
C LEU A 31 -5.09 6.49 -5.56
N LEU A 32 -5.18 5.25 -6.03
CA LEU A 32 -4.89 4.89 -7.43
C LEU A 32 -5.74 5.67 -8.47
N PRO A 33 -7.03 6.00 -8.21
CA PRO A 33 -7.82 6.86 -9.10
C PRO A 33 -7.17 8.19 -9.48
N LEU A 34 -6.26 8.73 -8.65
CA LEU A 34 -5.53 9.96 -8.97
C LEU A 34 -4.68 9.87 -10.23
N VAL A 35 -4.19 8.67 -10.59
CA VAL A 35 -3.29 8.47 -11.73
C VAL A 35 -3.86 7.57 -12.81
N ALA A 36 -4.91 6.81 -12.49
CA ALA A 36 -5.42 5.73 -13.35
C ALA A 36 -6.92 5.78 -13.64
N SER A 37 -7.62 6.92 -13.48
CA SER A 37 -9.03 7.13 -13.87
C SER A 37 -9.98 5.94 -13.58
N SER A 38 -9.72 5.22 -12.48
CA SER A 38 -10.45 4.05 -12.02
C SER A 38 -11.35 4.41 -10.84
N ASP A 39 -12.26 3.53 -10.45
CA ASP A 39 -12.84 3.54 -9.11
C ASP A 39 -12.09 2.58 -8.18
N ARG A 40 -12.14 2.81 -6.86
CA ARG A 40 -11.63 1.86 -5.86
C ARG A 40 -12.24 0.46 -5.98
N TRP A 41 -13.45 0.34 -6.52
CA TRP A 41 -14.14 -0.93 -6.72
C TRP A 41 -13.54 -1.72 -7.88
N ASP A 42 -12.93 -1.05 -8.86
CA ASP A 42 -12.27 -1.66 -10.01
C ASP A 42 -10.92 -2.28 -9.67
N ILE A 43 -10.41 -2.06 -8.46
CA ILE A 43 -9.06 -2.42 -8.05
C ILE A 43 -9.11 -3.42 -6.90
N GLY A 44 -8.34 -4.49 -7.03
CA GLY A 44 -8.06 -5.45 -5.97
C GLY A 44 -6.64 -5.28 -5.44
N GLY A 45 -6.38 -5.91 -4.30
CA GLY A 45 -5.04 -6.05 -3.78
C GLY A 45 -4.95 -7.17 -2.77
N VAL A 46 -3.70 -7.51 -2.47
CA VAL A 46 -3.34 -8.35 -1.34
C VAL A 46 -1.95 -7.96 -0.85
N SER A 47 -1.75 -8.01 0.47
CA SER A 47 -0.46 -7.84 1.12
C SER A 47 -0.05 -9.08 1.88
N THR A 48 1.25 -9.39 1.87
CA THR A 48 1.84 -10.47 2.67
C THR A 48 3.21 -10.09 3.19
N ALA A 49 3.46 -10.34 4.49
CA ALA A 49 4.75 -10.08 5.13
C ALA A 49 5.86 -11.00 4.61
N LEU A 50 5.50 -12.15 4.05
CA LEU A 50 6.43 -13.07 3.40
C LEU A 50 5.72 -13.77 2.26
N HIS A 51 5.96 -13.33 1.02
CA HIS A 51 5.43 -14.00 -0.16
C HIS A 51 6.31 -15.21 -0.53
N ALA A 52 5.71 -16.35 -0.84
CA ALA A 52 6.44 -17.58 -1.11
C ALA A 52 7.41 -17.45 -2.30
N ASP A 53 6.98 -16.78 -3.38
CA ASP A 53 7.80 -16.70 -4.59
C ASP A 53 8.82 -15.56 -4.57
N THR A 54 8.56 -14.47 -3.84
CA THR A 54 9.50 -13.33 -3.78
C THR A 54 10.43 -13.41 -2.58
N GLY A 55 10.08 -14.18 -1.57
CA GLY A 55 10.82 -14.31 -0.32
C GLY A 55 10.83 -13.05 0.55
N VAL A 56 10.03 -12.02 0.22
CA VAL A 56 10.04 -10.72 0.88
C VAL A 56 8.62 -10.13 1.09
N PRO A 57 8.46 -9.13 1.97
CA PRO A 57 7.27 -8.30 2.09
C PRO A 57 6.79 -7.78 0.74
N THR A 58 5.54 -8.10 0.40
CA THR A 58 5.00 -7.79 -0.93
C THR A 58 3.57 -7.28 -0.82
N ILE A 59 3.28 -6.22 -1.57
CA ILE A 59 1.92 -5.72 -1.85
C ILE A 59 1.67 -5.94 -3.34
N PHE A 60 0.56 -6.58 -3.67
CA PHE A 60 0.04 -6.66 -5.03
C PHE A 60 -1.15 -5.73 -5.16
N VAL A 61 -1.19 -4.98 -6.26
CA VAL A 61 -2.34 -4.19 -6.70
C VAL A 61 -2.64 -4.59 -8.12
N TYR A 62 -3.89 -4.93 -8.40
CA TYR A 62 -4.30 -5.51 -9.68
C TYR A 62 -5.70 -5.07 -10.08
N ASP A 63 -5.99 -5.15 -11.37
CA ASP A 63 -7.30 -4.84 -11.91
C ASP A 63 -8.31 -5.92 -11.51
N GLY A 64 -9.46 -5.52 -11.00
CA GLY A 64 -10.57 -6.41 -10.67
C GLY A 64 -11.34 -6.89 -11.91
N HIS A 65 -11.10 -6.28 -13.08
CA HIS A 65 -11.72 -6.69 -14.33
C HIS A 65 -11.01 -7.92 -14.95
N PRO A 66 -11.75 -8.98 -15.33
CA PRO A 66 -11.17 -10.12 -16.04
C PRO A 66 -10.46 -9.68 -17.34
N GLY A 67 -9.21 -10.11 -17.52
CA GLY A 67 -8.38 -9.71 -18.67
C GLY A 67 -7.62 -8.40 -18.51
N GLY A 68 -7.87 -7.64 -17.43
CA GLY A 68 -7.21 -6.36 -17.15
C GLY A 68 -7.85 -5.20 -17.91
N ALA A 69 -7.88 -4.04 -17.26
CA ALA A 69 -8.34 -2.76 -17.81
C ALA A 69 -7.19 -1.74 -17.97
N GLY A 70 -5.98 -2.07 -17.51
CA GLY A 70 -4.78 -1.25 -17.59
C GLY A 70 -4.56 -0.31 -16.40
N PHE A 71 -5.35 -0.40 -15.33
CA PHE A 71 -5.24 0.54 -14.20
C PHE A 71 -3.98 0.30 -13.38
N ALA A 72 -3.67 -0.96 -13.06
CA ALA A 72 -2.45 -1.34 -12.36
C ALA A 72 -1.20 -1.02 -13.18
N GLU A 73 -1.23 -1.23 -14.51
CA GLU A 73 -0.15 -0.85 -15.43
C GLU A 73 0.07 0.66 -15.38
N ARG A 74 -1.00 1.44 -15.54
CA ARG A 74 -0.95 2.90 -15.45
C ARG A 74 -0.45 3.39 -14.10
N GLY A 75 -0.87 2.74 -13.01
CA GLY A 75 -0.40 2.96 -11.65
C GLY A 75 1.09 2.71 -11.51
N PHE A 76 1.60 1.63 -12.10
CA PHE A 76 3.02 1.29 -12.12
C PHE A 76 3.86 2.35 -12.86
N GLU A 77 3.43 2.79 -14.05
CA GLU A 77 4.08 3.89 -14.78
C GLU A 77 4.17 5.20 -13.99
N LYS A 78 3.20 5.44 -13.08
CA LYS A 78 3.12 6.63 -12.23
C LYS A 78 3.38 6.33 -10.76
N ALA A 79 4.07 5.22 -10.45
CA ALA A 79 4.23 4.72 -9.09
C ALA A 79 4.77 5.79 -8.13
N LYS A 80 5.77 6.57 -8.55
CA LYS A 80 6.34 7.64 -7.71
C LYS A 80 5.31 8.71 -7.33
N VAL A 81 4.49 9.16 -8.29
CA VAL A 81 3.43 10.16 -8.05
C VAL A 81 2.34 9.56 -7.15
N TRP A 82 1.91 8.35 -7.46
CA TRP A 82 0.86 7.65 -6.73
C TRP A 82 1.26 7.35 -5.28
N LEU A 83 2.45 6.80 -5.05
CA LEU A 83 2.96 6.48 -3.70
C LEU A 83 3.26 7.75 -2.89
N THR A 84 3.73 8.82 -3.53
CA THR A 84 3.89 10.13 -2.88
C THR A 84 2.54 10.64 -2.36
N ALA A 85 1.52 10.67 -3.23
CA ALA A 85 0.18 11.10 -2.84
C ALA A 85 -0.42 10.19 -1.74
N THR A 86 -0.19 8.88 -1.83
CA THR A 86 -0.63 7.91 -0.82
C THR A 86 -0.04 8.22 0.55
N ARG A 87 1.29 8.37 0.64
CA ARG A 87 1.96 8.73 1.89
C ARG A 87 1.46 10.07 2.43
N ASP A 88 1.35 11.07 1.57
CA ASP A 88 0.96 12.42 1.99
C ASP A 88 -0.48 12.45 2.53
N ALA A 89 -1.40 11.69 1.93
CA ALA A 89 -2.76 11.51 2.43
C ALA A 89 -2.78 10.83 3.83
N ILE A 90 -1.96 9.80 4.04
CA ILE A 90 -1.86 9.15 5.36
C ILE A 90 -1.33 10.13 6.42
N LYS A 91 -0.29 10.89 6.08
CA LYS A 91 0.34 11.87 7.00
C LYS A 91 -0.57 13.07 7.30
N ALA A 92 -1.37 13.50 6.33
CA ALA A 92 -2.29 14.63 6.51
C ALA A 92 -3.53 14.27 7.36
N CYS A 93 -3.83 12.98 7.51
CA CYS A 93 -4.97 12.54 8.32
C CYS A 93 -4.66 12.70 9.81
N GLU A 94 -5.54 13.38 10.55
CA GLU A 94 -5.38 13.69 11.98
C GLU A 94 -5.75 12.53 12.93
N CYS A 95 -6.18 11.38 12.41
CA CYS A 95 -6.53 10.24 13.27
C CYS A 95 -5.29 9.55 13.87
N ASP A 96 -5.41 9.01 15.08
CA ASP A 96 -4.28 8.36 15.77
C ASP A 96 -3.90 7.01 15.13
N THR A 97 -4.86 6.10 14.97
CA THR A 97 -4.58 4.68 14.70
C THR A 97 -4.94 4.23 13.28
N GLY A 98 -5.53 5.11 12.48
CA GLY A 98 -6.04 4.81 11.14
C GLY A 98 -7.57 4.78 11.08
N CYS A 99 -8.14 5.40 10.03
CA CYS A 99 -9.58 5.56 9.86
C CYS A 99 -10.00 5.36 8.38
N PRO A 100 -11.30 5.37 8.05
CA PRO A 100 -11.81 5.27 6.68
C PRO A 100 -11.26 6.31 5.70
N SER A 101 -10.76 7.44 6.19
CA SER A 101 -10.21 8.50 5.34
C SER A 101 -8.74 8.29 4.96
N CYS A 102 -8.03 7.31 5.54
CA CYS A 102 -6.60 7.11 5.26
C CYS A 102 -6.21 5.66 4.96
N VAL A 103 -6.36 4.72 5.91
CA VAL A 103 -5.79 3.37 5.81
C VAL A 103 -6.81 2.24 5.98
N GLN A 104 -8.08 2.54 6.26
CA GLN A 104 -9.13 1.52 6.29
C GLN A 104 -9.79 1.39 4.92
N SER A 105 -10.21 0.17 4.59
CA SER A 105 -10.99 -0.12 3.39
C SER A 105 -12.28 -0.86 3.75
N PRO A 106 -13.45 -0.43 3.24
CA PRO A 106 -14.68 -1.20 3.34
C PRO A 106 -14.67 -2.50 2.51
N LYS A 107 -13.67 -2.71 1.64
CA LYS A 107 -13.46 -3.97 0.91
C LYS A 107 -12.61 -4.99 1.69
N CYS A 108 -12.10 -4.63 2.87
CA CYS A 108 -11.15 -5.46 3.61
C CYS A 108 -11.85 -6.70 4.19
N GLY A 109 -11.50 -7.89 3.68
CA GLY A 109 -11.96 -9.17 4.22
C GLY A 109 -11.41 -9.49 5.62
N ASN A 110 -10.30 -8.85 6.01
CA ASN A 110 -9.64 -9.02 7.32
C ASN A 110 -10.13 -8.02 8.38
N LYS A 111 -11.30 -7.40 8.18
CA LYS A 111 -11.93 -6.47 9.13
C LYS A 111 -11.01 -5.30 9.54
N ASN A 112 -10.20 -4.80 8.61
CA ASN A 112 -9.24 -3.72 8.86
C ASN A 112 -8.27 -4.03 10.02
N ASN A 113 -7.84 -5.29 10.16
CA ASN A 113 -6.90 -5.70 11.20
C ASN A 113 -5.91 -6.77 10.70
N PRO A 114 -4.60 -6.64 10.94
CA PRO A 114 -3.94 -5.49 11.57
C PRO A 114 -3.81 -4.30 10.60
N LEU A 115 -3.77 -3.08 11.13
CA LEU A 115 -3.37 -1.87 10.40
C LEU A 115 -2.39 -1.08 11.27
N ASP A 116 -1.29 -0.62 10.67
CA ASP A 116 -0.32 0.25 11.33
C ASP A 116 -0.07 1.47 10.44
N LYS A 117 -0.67 2.60 10.83
CA LYS A 117 -0.65 3.85 10.07
C LYS A 117 0.77 4.40 9.90
N ASP A 118 1.52 4.47 10.99
CA ASP A 118 2.86 5.08 10.99
C ASP A 118 3.87 4.16 10.32
N ALA A 119 3.75 2.85 10.50
CA ALA A 119 4.58 1.89 9.80
C ALA A 119 4.31 1.88 8.29
N ALA A 120 3.06 2.11 7.86
CA ALA A 120 2.73 2.27 6.44
C ALA A 120 3.44 3.49 5.81
N VAL A 121 3.48 4.62 6.51
CA VAL A 121 4.23 5.81 6.07
C VAL A 121 5.70 5.49 5.89
N THR A 122 6.31 4.86 6.90
CA THR A 122 7.72 4.45 6.85
C THR A 122 8.00 3.50 5.68
N LEU A 123 7.12 2.52 5.47
CA LEU A 123 7.23 1.58 4.36
C LEU A 123 7.17 2.29 2.99
N ILE A 124 6.23 3.22 2.81
CA ILE A 124 6.10 3.97 1.55
C ILE A 124 7.31 4.89 1.34
N ASP A 125 7.85 5.50 2.39
CA ASP A 125 9.08 6.29 2.30
C ASP A 125 10.28 5.45 1.86
N VAL A 126 10.40 4.19 2.29
CA VAL A 126 11.43 3.26 1.77
C VAL A 126 11.19 2.97 0.29
N LEU A 127 9.96 2.64 -0.12
CA LEU A 127 9.63 2.39 -1.53
C LEU A 127 9.95 3.57 -2.44
N LEU A 128 9.71 4.81 -1.98
CA LEU A 128 9.98 6.02 -2.75
C LEU A 128 11.48 6.33 -2.89
N ARG A 129 12.33 5.87 -1.95
CA ARG A 129 13.79 5.97 -2.07
C ARG A 129 14.32 4.97 -3.11
N ASP A 130 13.78 3.76 -3.11
CA ASP A 130 14.21 2.68 -4.02
C ASP A 130 13.69 2.86 -5.46
N ALA A 131 12.63 3.66 -5.65
CA ALA A 131 12.06 4.00 -6.96
C ALA A 131 12.78 5.18 -7.67
N SER A 132 14.05 5.43 -7.34
CA SER A 132 14.88 6.50 -7.93
C SER A 132 15.71 6.05 -9.12
#